data_AF-A0A2S4L008-F1
#
_entry.id   AF-A0A2S4L008-F1
#
_cell.length_a   1.000
_cell.length_b   1.000
_cell.length_c   1.000
_cell.angle_alpha   90.00
_cell.angle_beta   90.00
_cell.angle_gamma   90.00
#
_symmetry.space_group_name_H-M   'P 1'
#
loop_
_entity.id
_entity.type
_entity.pdbx_description
1 polymer ?
#
loop_
_entity_poly.entity_id
_entity_poly.type
_entity_poly.pdbx_seq_one_letter_code
_entity_poly.pdbx_strand_id
1 'polypeptide(L)' 'MQLELSRILKEFKHDLTFNSIWSLGKDGVLRSLTADRDVVDAIALPPRLIKGLLDHMPFNPQNEVDYRDIDGTTVPRE' A
#
# COMPACT_ATOMS: atom_id res chain seq x y z
N MET A 1 -10.91 -2.92 12.63
CA MET A 1 -9.87 -3.11 11.59
C MET A 1 -10.27 -2.54 10.23
N GLN A 2 -11.47 -2.79 9.71
CA GLN A 2 -11.85 -2.31 8.36
C GLN A 2 -11.92 -0.77 8.21
N LEU A 3 -12.32 -0.03 9.25
CA LEU A 3 -12.55 1.42 9.14
C LEU A 3 -11.27 2.24 8.93
N GLU A 4 -10.15 1.79 9.49
CA GLU A 4 -8.88 2.53 9.44
C GLU A 4 -8.24 2.43 8.06
N LEU A 5 -8.22 1.21 7.48
CA LEU A 5 -7.76 0.99 6.11
C LEU A 5 -8.62 1.77 5.11
N SER A 6 -9.95 1.71 5.24
CA SER A 6 -10.85 2.46 4.36
C SER A 6 -10.64 3.98 4.46
N ARG A 7 -10.31 4.49 5.66
CA ARG A 7 -10.02 5.92 5.84
C ARG A 7 -8.68 6.30 5.20
N ILE A 8 -7.65 5.48 5.40
CA ILE A 8 -6.33 5.68 4.77
C ILE A 8 -6.46 5.66 3.25
N LEU A 9 -7.13 4.66 2.67
CA LEU A 9 -7.35 4.56 1.23
C LEU A 9 -8.18 5.72 0.66
N LYS A 10 -9.07 6.32 1.47
CA LYS A 10 -9.88 7.47 1.06
C LYS A 10 -9.11 8.80 1.11
N GLU A 11 -8.17 8.93 2.05
CA GLU A 11 -7.30 10.10 2.19
C GLU A 11 -6.06 10.01 1.28
N PHE A 12 -5.74 8.81 0.78
CA PHE A 12 -4.60 8.54 -0.09
C PHE A 12 -4.79 9.27 -1.42
N LYS A 13 -3.83 10.12 -1.80
CA LYS A 13 -3.92 10.89 -3.03
C LYS A 13 -3.85 9.96 -4.24
N HIS A 14 -4.98 9.85 -4.94
CA HIS A 14 -5.00 9.30 -6.30
C HIS A 14 -4.84 10.44 -7.31
N ASP A 15 -4.08 10.20 -8.36
CA ASP A 15 -4.07 11.03 -9.55
C ASP A 15 -5.46 11.02 -10.18
N LEU A 16 -5.98 12.22 -10.46
CA LEU A 16 -7.36 12.49 -10.90
C LEU A 16 -7.71 11.87 -12.28
N THR A 17 -6.75 11.21 -12.93
CA THR A 17 -6.94 10.54 -14.22
C THR A 17 -7.61 9.17 -14.12
N PHE A 18 -8.01 8.71 -12.92
CA PHE A 18 -8.54 7.35 -12.67
C PHE A 18 -7.57 6.21 -13.07
N ASN A 19 -6.34 6.55 -13.47
CA ASN A 19 -5.33 5.62 -13.97
C ASN A 19 -4.15 5.44 -13.00
N SER A 20 -4.34 5.84 -11.74
CA SER A 20 -3.33 5.67 -10.70
C SER A 20 -3.08 4.21 -10.44
N ILE A 21 -1.81 3.81 -10.51
CA ILE A 21 -1.40 2.44 -10.18
C ILE A 21 -1.03 2.45 -8.70
N TRP A 22 -1.72 1.62 -7.91
CA TRP A 22 -1.32 1.36 -6.54
C TRP A 22 -0.32 0.22 -6.52
N SER A 23 0.84 0.48 -5.90
CA SER A 23 1.91 -0.50 -5.77
C SER A 23 2.30 -0.64 -4.30
N LEU A 24 2.06 -1.81 -3.73
CA LEU A 24 2.61 -2.16 -2.42
C LEU A 24 4.03 -2.69 -2.63
N GLY A 25 5.03 -1.98 -2.12
CA GLY A 25 6.42 -2.45 -2.14
C GLY A 25 6.67 -3.52 -1.10
N LYS A 26 7.68 -4.37 -1.34
CA LYS A 26 8.13 -5.42 -0.39
C LYS A 26 8.66 -4.83 0.92
N ASP A 27 8.99 -3.55 0.90
CA ASP A 27 9.31 -2.69 2.03
C ASP A 27 8.08 -2.28 2.87
N GLY A 28 6.86 -2.65 2.50
CA GLY A 28 5.64 -2.35 3.25
C GLY A 28 5.08 -0.94 3.02
N VAL A 29 5.62 -0.22 2.04
CA VAL A 29 5.12 1.11 1.66
C VAL A 29 4.16 0.97 0.48
N LEU A 30 2.93 1.45 0.67
CA LEU A 30 1.95 1.61 -0.40
C LEU A 30 2.24 2.91 -1.15
N ARG A 31 2.43 2.81 -2.47
CA ARG A 31 2.75 3.92 -3.36
C ARG A 31 1.64 4.13 -4.37
N SER A 32 1.28 5.39 -4.58
CA SER A 32 0.41 5.84 -5.66
C SER A 32 1.29 6.33 -6.80
N LEU A 33 1.15 5.74 -7.98
CA LEU A 33 1.95 6.07 -9.16
C LEU A 33 1.08 6.75 -10.22
N THR A 34 1.63 7.76 -10.90
CA THR A 34 1.03 8.29 -12.13
C THR A 34 1.09 7.27 -13.27
N ALA A 35 0.43 7.56 -14.39
CA ALA A 35 0.55 6.76 -15.61
C ALA A 35 2.00 6.64 -16.12
N ASP A 36 2.86 7.61 -15.81
CA ASP A 36 4.29 7.62 -16.17
C ASP A 36 5.17 6.86 -15.14
N ARG A 37 4.55 6.22 -14.13
CA ARG A 37 5.20 5.54 -13.00
C ARG A 37 5.94 6.46 -12.03
N ASP A 38 5.66 7.75 -12.07
CA ASP A 38 6.17 8.69 -11.08
C ASP A 38 5.40 8.57 -9.76
N VAL A 39 6.09 8.71 -8.62
CA VAL A 39 5.48 8.53 -7.30
C VAL A 39 4.73 9.80 -6.89
N VAL A 40 3.41 9.71 -6.83
CA VAL A 40 2.54 10.82 -6.40
C VAL A 40 2.46 10.91 -4.88
N ASP A 41 2.33 9.76 -4.24
CA ASP A 41 2.15 9.66 -2.79
C ASP A 41 2.66 8.30 -2.30
N ALA A 42 3.16 8.26 -1.07
CA ALA A 42 3.66 7.04 -0.46
C ALA A 42 3.32 7.02 1.03
N ILE A 43 2.71 5.93 1.49
CA ILE A 43 2.39 5.70 2.89
C ILE A 43 3.00 4.40 3.38
N ALA A 44 3.78 4.51 4.45
CA ALA A 44 4.28 3.39 5.21
C ALA A 44 3.11 2.69 5.92
N LEU A 45 2.88 1.41 5.63
CA LEU A 45 1.84 0.62 6.30
C LEU A 45 2.46 -0.28 7.38
N PRO A 46 1.90 -0.30 8.59
CA PRO A 46 2.24 -1.32 9.59
C PRO A 46 1.73 -2.70 9.14
N PRO A 47 2.31 -3.81 9.65
CA PRO A 47 1.99 -5.18 9.23
C PRO A 47 0.50 -5.52 9.33
N ARG A 48 -0.20 -4.92 10.29
CA ARG A 48 -1.65 -5.08 10.46
C ARG A 48 -2.45 -4.54 9.28
N LEU A 49 -2.05 -3.37 8.76
CA LEU A 49 -2.72 -2.74 7.60
C LEU A 49 -2.27 -3.38 6.29
N ILE A 50 -1.02 -3.82 6.18
CA ILE A 50 -0.56 -4.62 5.03
C ILE A 50 -1.43 -5.88 4.91
N LYS A 51 -1.55 -6.66 6.00
CA LYS A 51 -2.40 -7.85 6.01
C LYS A 51 -3.87 -7.51 5.67
N GLY A 52 -4.38 -6.40 6.20
CA GLY A 52 -5.73 -5.91 5.88
C GLY A 52 -5.90 -5.64 4.39
N LEU A 53 -4.94 -4.97 3.75
CA LEU A 53 -4.95 -4.68 2.31
C LEU A 53 -4.91 -5.97 1.47
N LEU A 54 -4.06 -6.92 1.85
CA LEU A 54 -3.93 -8.20 1.14
C LEU A 54 -5.21 -9.06 1.25
N ASP A 55 -5.96 -8.94 2.34
CA ASP A 55 -7.24 -9.64 2.56
C ASP A 55 -8.35 -9.15 1.59
N HIS A 56 -8.24 -7.92 1.09
CA HIS A 56 -9.15 -7.35 0.08
C HIS A 56 -8.75 -7.69 -1.37
N MET A 57 -7.57 -8.27 -1.58
CA MET A 57 -7.06 -8.67 -2.89
C MET A 57 -7.30 -10.17 -3.13
N PRO A 58 -7.31 -10.64 -4.39
CA PRO A 58 -7.33 -12.07 -4.66
C PRO A 58 -6.16 -12.75 -3.94
N PHE A 59 -6.47 -13.85 -3.27
CA PHE A 59 -5.48 -14.60 -2.50
C PHE A 59 -4.29 -14.99 -3.38
N ASN A 60 -3.09 -14.62 -2.94
CA ASN A 60 -1.84 -14.99 -3.57
C ASN A 60 -0.87 -15.48 -2.49
N PRO A 61 -0.45 -16.76 -2.50
CA PRO A 61 0.41 -17.33 -1.46
C PRO A 61 1.80 -16.67 -1.42
N GLN A 62 2.25 -16.05 -2.52
CA GLN A 62 3.50 -15.27 -2.52
C GLN A 62 3.43 -14.07 -1.58
N ASN A 63 2.24 -13.52 -1.30
CA ASN A 63 2.08 -12.38 -0.40
C ASN A 63 2.49 -12.73 1.04
N GLU A 64 2.28 -13.97 1.48
CA GLU A 64 2.74 -14.42 2.81
C GLU A 64 4.27 -14.58 2.86
N VAL A 65 4.94 -14.73 1.72
CA VAL A 65 6.41 -14.78 1.68
C VAL A 65 6.96 -13.37 1.60
N ASP A 66 6.36 -12.52 0.78
CA ASP A 66 6.84 -11.17 0.49
C ASP A 66 6.56 -10.15 1.60
N TYR A 67 5.46 -10.32 2.35
CA TYR A 67 5.01 -9.33 3.33
C TYR A 67 4.99 -9.84 4.77
N ARG A 68 5.44 -11.07 5.03
CA ARG A 68 5.51 -11.60 6.39
C ARG A 68 6.58 -10.88 7.18
N ASP A 69 6.17 -10.35 8.33
CA ASP A 69 7.01 -9.56 9.24
C ASP A 69 7.48 -8.21 8.67
N ILE A 70 6.93 -7.79 7.53
CA ILE A 70 7.25 -6.48 6.96
C ILE A 70 6.52 -5.39 7.73
N ASP A 71 7.28 -4.40 8.20
CA ASP A 71 6.77 -3.18 8.79
C ASP A 71 7.25 -1.97 8.00
N GLY A 72 6.35 -1.36 7.24
CA GLY A 72 6.66 -0.18 6.43
C GLY A 72 6.98 1.05 7.28
N THR A 73 6.60 1.08 8.56
CA THR A 73 6.88 2.22 9.46
C THR A 73 8.35 2.31 9.86
N THR A 74 9.12 1.23 9.67
CA THR A 74 10.58 1.23 9.80
C THR A 74 11.31 1.88 8.62
N VAL A 75 10.63 2.09 7.48
CA VAL A 75 11.23 2.69 6.29
C VAL A 75 11.32 4.20 6.48
N PRO A 76 12.52 4.81 6.35
CA PRO A 76 12.64 6.26 6.45
C PRO A 76 11.89 6.93 5.30
N ARG A 77 11.07 7.93 5.64
CA ARG A 77 10.38 8.76 4.65
C ARG A 77 11.34 9.84 4.20
N GLU A 78 11.76 9.79 2.93
CA GLU A 78 12.55 10.84 2.29
C GLU A 78 11.71 12.10 2.02
#